data_AF-A0A251RB56-F1
#
_entry.id   AF-A0A251RB56-F1
#
_cell.length_a   1.000
_cell.length_b   1.000
_cell.length_c   1.000
_cell.angle_alpha   90.00
_cell.angle_beta   90.00
_cell.angle_gamma   90.00
#
_symmetry.space_group_name_H-M   'P 1'
#
loop_
_entity.id
_entity.type
_entity.pdbx_description
1 polymer ?
#
loop_
_entity_poly.entity_id
_entity_poly.type
_entity_poly.pdbx_seq_one_letter_code
_entity_poly.pdbx_strand_id
1 'polypeptide(L)'
;MATSTMSTEPSNTTKNFTAPKSTFSSAAATFRYYGGWAAPNIYFLGFAGVVKFGNIRIGGLSGIYNRHNYCRGHYERPPYNESTIRSIYHVREYDVHKLMQVEEPIDIFLSHDWPVGITDCGDWKKLVRDKPFFEKEVQERNLGSKPAAQLLEKLKPPYWFSAHLHCKFAALVQHEEDGSVTNFLALDKCQPGRKFLQVIEIESEPGPYEIQYDEEWLEITRRFNSNFPLTNRSANFWNVHLDKQDCRQWVRRNLQARGARPFEFTQTAPPYNPSNSVLSGTFPEYTRNPQTESLLQFLELPYLLDNTSESSQVPRSPLPLIRTGSLEDNSEDIPIDDVDDVDELEELAEDAVDTKTENI
;
A
#
# COMPACT_ATOMS: atom_id res chain seq x y z
N MET A 1 66.26 -4.51 12.40
CA MET A 1 65.96 -3.59 13.52
C MET A 1 65.14 -2.43 12.98
N ALA A 2 64.28 -1.87 13.84
CA ALA A 2 63.23 -0.87 13.58
C ALA A 2 61.89 -1.45 13.06
N THR A 3 61.20 -2.08 14.00
CA THR A 3 59.73 -2.17 14.11
C THR A 3 59.11 -0.77 14.14
N SER A 4 58.02 -0.56 13.38
CA SER A 4 57.04 0.49 13.65
C SER A 4 55.65 -0.11 13.53
N THR A 5 55.04 -0.33 14.68
CA THR A 5 53.63 -0.65 14.89
C THR A 5 52.84 0.66 14.84
N MET A 6 51.94 0.82 13.87
CA MET A 6 50.86 1.81 13.95
C MET A 6 49.55 1.11 14.24
N SER A 7 49.13 1.25 15.49
CA SER A 7 47.82 0.94 16.02
C SER A 7 46.84 2.02 15.55
N THR A 8 45.81 1.65 14.78
CA THR A 8 44.67 2.53 14.52
C THR A 8 43.45 1.95 15.22
N GLU A 9 43.05 2.60 16.31
CA GLU A 9 41.78 2.37 17.00
C GLU A 9 40.59 2.65 16.07
N PRO A 10 39.51 1.86 16.11
CA PRO A 10 38.29 2.21 15.41
C PRO A 10 37.57 3.33 16.19
N SER A 11 37.52 4.53 15.59
CA SER A 11 36.73 5.65 16.11
C SER A 11 35.24 5.30 16.06
N ASN A 12 34.73 4.87 17.21
CA ASN A 12 33.33 4.57 17.45
C ASN A 12 32.55 5.89 17.54
N THR A 13 32.03 6.37 16.40
CA THR A 13 31.12 7.53 16.37
C THR A 13 29.80 7.09 15.76
N THR A 14 28.95 6.46 16.57
CA THR A 14 27.55 6.24 16.26
C THR A 14 26.87 7.61 16.21
N LYS A 15 26.83 8.22 15.03
CA LYS A 15 25.97 9.38 14.80
C LYS A 15 24.55 8.85 14.73
N ASN A 16 23.81 9.03 15.82
CA ASN A 16 22.37 8.87 15.82
C ASN A 16 21.81 9.79 14.75
N PHE A 17 21.30 9.19 13.67
CA PHE A 17 20.50 9.87 12.68
C PHE A 17 19.15 10.11 13.32
N THR A 18 18.91 11.34 13.76
CA THR A 18 17.59 11.83 14.11
C THR A 18 17.11 12.77 13.01
N ALA A 19 16.15 12.31 12.19
CA ALA A 19 15.54 13.09 11.12
C ALA A 19 14.26 13.79 11.65
N PRO A 20 14.10 15.12 11.47
CA PRO A 20 12.93 15.81 11.97
C PRO A 20 11.64 15.30 11.30
N LYS A 21 10.68 14.85 12.13
CA LYS A 21 9.29 14.54 11.75
C LYS A 21 8.58 15.80 11.24
N SER A 22 8.64 16.04 9.95
CA SER A 22 7.63 16.73 9.15
C SER A 22 8.16 16.82 7.72
N THR A 23 7.32 16.56 6.72
CA THR A 23 7.56 16.71 5.26
C THR A 23 8.02 15.51 4.43
N PHE A 24 8.21 14.30 4.98
CA PHE A 24 8.20 13.11 4.11
C PHE A 24 6.75 12.66 3.85
N SER A 25 6.31 12.76 2.61
CA SER A 25 5.46 11.73 1.99
C SER A 25 3.97 11.63 2.39
N SER A 26 3.27 12.73 2.65
CA SER A 26 1.79 12.70 2.57
C SER A 26 1.31 13.13 1.18
N ALA A 27 1.88 14.21 0.62
CA ALA A 27 1.59 14.69 -0.73
C ALA A 27 2.06 13.78 -1.87
N ALA A 28 2.69 12.62 -1.61
CA ALA A 28 3.13 11.70 -2.66
C ALA A 28 2.21 10.48 -2.83
N ALA A 29 1.43 10.13 -1.79
CA ALA A 29 0.70 8.87 -1.74
C ALA A 29 -0.57 8.89 -2.61
N THR A 30 -1.41 9.94 -2.55
CA THR A 30 -2.62 10.03 -3.39
C THR A 30 -2.27 10.11 -4.89
N PHE A 31 -1.13 10.71 -5.24
CA PHE A 31 -0.77 11.01 -6.63
C PHE A 31 -0.22 9.81 -7.41
N ARG A 32 0.10 8.71 -6.72
CA ARG A 32 0.62 7.49 -7.33
C ARG A 32 -0.34 6.31 -7.18
N TYR A 33 -1.65 6.60 -7.13
CA TYR A 33 -2.69 5.57 -7.06
C TYR A 33 -2.49 4.47 -8.13
N TYR A 34 -2.24 4.85 -9.38
CA TYR A 34 -2.04 3.93 -10.51
C TYR A 34 -0.63 3.30 -10.59
N GLY A 35 0.24 3.57 -9.62
CA GLY A 35 1.63 3.12 -9.63
C GLY A 35 2.55 3.97 -10.51
N GLY A 36 3.80 3.54 -10.64
CA GLY A 36 4.85 4.19 -11.41
C GLY A 36 6.20 4.20 -10.69
N TRP A 37 7.23 4.72 -11.34
CA TRP A 37 8.58 4.80 -10.76
C TRP A 37 8.62 5.83 -9.63
N ALA A 38 8.83 5.36 -8.40
CA ALA A 38 9.04 6.19 -7.22
C ALA A 38 10.44 6.80 -7.19
N ALA A 39 11.42 6.06 -7.71
CA ALA A 39 12.80 6.46 -7.93
C ALA A 39 13.39 5.60 -9.07
N PRO A 40 14.60 5.91 -9.59
CA PRO A 40 15.30 5.00 -10.49
C PRO A 40 15.41 3.60 -9.87
N ASN A 41 14.99 2.57 -10.62
CA ASN A 41 14.95 1.16 -10.20
C ASN A 41 14.00 0.85 -9.02
N ILE A 42 13.10 1.76 -8.64
CA ILE A 42 12.07 1.53 -7.62
C ILE A 42 10.70 1.79 -8.23
N TYR A 43 10.00 0.71 -8.57
CA TYR A 43 8.64 0.76 -9.13
C TYR A 43 7.60 0.52 -8.05
N PHE A 44 6.66 1.45 -7.88
CA PHE A 44 5.50 1.28 -7.02
C PHE A 44 4.34 0.71 -7.83
N LEU A 45 3.75 -0.40 -7.40
CA LEU A 45 2.63 -1.05 -8.12
C LEU A 45 1.35 -0.22 -8.11
N GLY A 46 1.24 0.76 -7.21
CA GLY A 46 0.00 1.48 -6.96
C GLY A 46 -0.74 0.92 -5.76
N PHE A 47 -1.97 1.38 -5.56
CA PHE A 47 -2.83 0.91 -4.47
C PHE A 47 -3.28 -0.53 -4.71
N ALA A 48 -3.53 -0.86 -5.98
CA ALA A 48 -3.57 -2.21 -6.49
C ALA A 48 -2.94 -2.21 -7.89
N GLY A 49 -2.35 -3.32 -8.31
CA GLY A 49 -1.67 -3.40 -9.60
C GLY A 49 -1.33 -4.81 -10.02
N VAL A 50 -1.23 -5.02 -11.34
CA VAL A 50 -0.53 -6.18 -11.92
C VAL A 50 0.46 -5.67 -12.96
N VAL A 51 1.68 -6.20 -12.91
CA VAL A 51 2.75 -5.93 -13.88
C VAL A 51 3.39 -7.22 -14.33
N LYS A 52 4.14 -7.16 -15.42
CA LYS A 52 4.98 -8.26 -15.90
C LYS A 52 6.45 -7.98 -15.67
N PHE A 53 7.23 -9.00 -15.36
CA PHE A 53 8.69 -8.97 -15.41
C PHE A 53 9.17 -10.29 -16.04
N GLY A 54 9.80 -10.22 -17.21
CA GLY A 54 9.97 -11.40 -18.05
C GLY A 54 8.60 -11.99 -18.42
N ASN A 55 8.39 -13.27 -18.10
CA ASN A 55 7.10 -13.94 -18.26
C ASN A 55 6.34 -14.14 -16.94
N ILE A 56 6.80 -13.52 -15.85
CA ILE A 56 6.13 -13.57 -14.54
C ILE A 56 5.12 -12.44 -14.44
N ARG A 57 3.90 -12.74 -14.00
CA ARG A 57 2.87 -11.76 -13.59
C ARG A 57 2.92 -11.55 -12.08
N ILE A 58 3.09 -10.30 -11.69
CA ILE A 58 3.21 -9.88 -10.29
C ILE A 58 2.02 -8.99 -9.95
N GLY A 59 1.13 -9.49 -9.11
CA GLY A 59 0.00 -8.75 -8.54
C GLY A 59 0.34 -8.14 -7.19
N GLY A 60 -0.34 -7.06 -6.82
CA GLY A 60 -0.17 -6.44 -5.52
C GLY A 60 -1.40 -5.71 -5.01
N LEU A 61 -1.61 -5.78 -3.70
CA LEU A 61 -2.55 -4.98 -2.93
C LEU A 61 -1.78 -4.22 -1.84
N SER A 62 -1.74 -2.89 -1.95
CA SER A 62 -1.11 -2.03 -0.97
C SER A 62 -2.05 -1.73 0.19
N GLY A 63 -1.48 -1.52 1.38
CA GLY A 63 -2.19 -0.99 2.53
C GLY A 63 -2.59 -2.00 3.60
N ILE A 64 -3.21 -1.47 4.65
CA ILE A 64 -3.65 -2.20 5.85
C ILE A 64 -5.19 -2.27 5.85
N TYR A 65 -5.76 -3.41 6.19
CA TYR A 65 -7.22 -3.54 6.23
C TYR A 65 -7.80 -2.85 7.47
N ASN A 66 -8.73 -1.92 7.24
CA ASN A 66 -9.52 -1.30 8.29
C ASN A 66 -11.00 -1.32 7.91
N ARG A 67 -11.83 -1.93 8.75
CA ARG A 67 -13.25 -2.17 8.45
C ARG A 67 -14.04 -0.88 8.20
N HIS A 68 -13.76 0.19 8.95
CA HIS A 68 -14.49 1.46 8.88
C HIS A 68 -14.22 2.23 7.58
N ASN A 69 -13.03 2.02 6.99
CA ASN A 69 -12.61 2.69 5.77
C ASN A 69 -12.77 1.82 4.52
N TYR A 70 -12.92 0.50 4.66
CA TYR A 70 -12.94 -0.44 3.54
C TYR A 70 -13.98 -0.07 2.45
N CYS A 71 -15.22 0.21 2.86
CA CYS A 71 -16.30 0.58 1.95
C CYS A 71 -16.29 2.07 1.55
N ARG A 72 -15.29 2.87 1.97
CA ARG A 72 -15.20 4.29 1.57
C ARG A 72 -14.46 4.42 0.25
N GLY A 73 -14.56 5.57 -0.41
CA GLY A 73 -13.67 5.90 -1.52
C GLY A 73 -12.30 6.40 -1.07
N HIS A 74 -11.50 6.80 -2.07
CA HIS A 74 -10.22 7.50 -1.93
C HIS A 74 -10.44 9.01 -1.97
N TYR A 75 -10.90 9.55 -0.85
CA TYR A 75 -11.26 10.96 -0.67
C TYR A 75 -10.12 11.82 -0.11
N GLU A 76 -9.05 11.19 0.38
CA GLU A 76 -7.95 11.86 1.06
C GLU A 76 -7.20 12.77 0.08
N ARG A 77 -7.12 14.06 0.41
CA ARG A 77 -6.42 15.07 -0.39
C ARG A 77 -5.57 15.97 0.49
N PRO A 78 -4.44 16.49 0.00
CA PRO A 78 -3.69 17.53 0.70
C PRO A 78 -4.53 18.80 0.90
N PRO A 79 -4.30 19.57 1.99
CA PRO A 79 -3.43 19.22 3.11
C PRO A 79 -4.07 18.12 3.97
N TYR A 80 -3.30 17.09 4.28
CA TYR A 80 -3.78 15.99 5.12
C TYR A 80 -3.79 16.39 6.59
N ASN A 81 -4.82 15.94 7.30
CA ASN A 81 -4.85 15.88 8.77
C ASN A 81 -4.44 14.48 9.27
N GLU A 82 -4.30 14.31 10.58
CA GLU A 82 -3.89 13.04 11.21
C GLU A 82 -4.74 11.85 10.77
N SER A 83 -6.06 12.02 10.74
CA SER A 83 -7.00 10.98 10.29
C SER A 83 -6.76 10.59 8.82
N THR A 84 -6.64 11.56 7.92
CA THR A 84 -6.43 11.30 6.48
C THR A 84 -5.03 10.77 6.15
N ILE A 85 -4.02 11.05 6.98
CA ILE A 85 -2.70 10.43 6.86
C ILE A 85 -2.77 8.94 7.17
N ARG A 86 -3.63 8.54 8.13
CA ARG A 86 -3.85 7.13 8.46
C ARG A 86 -4.73 6.45 7.41
N SER A 87 -5.86 7.06 7.06
CA SER A 87 -6.85 6.42 6.20
C SER A 87 -6.39 6.23 4.75
N ILE A 88 -5.43 7.02 4.26
CA ILE A 88 -4.91 6.94 2.88
C ILE A 88 -4.28 5.58 2.54
N TYR A 89 -3.68 4.88 3.51
CA TYR A 89 -3.08 3.57 3.28
C TYR A 89 -4.01 2.43 3.71
N HIS A 90 -5.26 2.71 4.07
CA HIS A 90 -6.20 1.63 4.32
C HIS A 90 -6.67 1.01 2.99
N VAL A 91 -6.82 -0.32 2.95
CA VAL A 91 -7.36 -1.03 1.78
C VAL A 91 -8.79 -0.56 1.47
N ARG A 92 -9.13 -0.37 0.19
CA ARG A 92 -10.50 -0.06 -0.26
C ARG A 92 -11.12 -1.22 -1.03
N GLU A 93 -12.43 -1.35 -0.90
CA GLU A 93 -13.25 -2.32 -1.64
C GLU A 93 -13.09 -2.15 -3.15
N TYR A 94 -12.97 -0.92 -3.64
CA TYR A 94 -12.75 -0.65 -5.06
C TYR A 94 -11.48 -1.29 -5.63
N ASP A 95 -10.37 -1.23 -4.88
CA ASP A 95 -9.08 -1.78 -5.30
C ASP A 95 -9.13 -3.31 -5.34
N VAL A 96 -9.74 -3.90 -4.31
CA VAL A 96 -9.98 -5.35 -4.21
C VAL A 96 -10.90 -5.80 -5.33
N HIS A 97 -11.99 -5.08 -5.60
CA HIS A 97 -12.94 -5.39 -6.65
C HIS A 97 -12.28 -5.42 -8.03
N LYS A 98 -11.37 -4.48 -8.33
CA LYS A 98 -10.57 -4.51 -9.56
C LYS A 98 -9.72 -5.78 -9.65
N LEU A 99 -9.00 -6.14 -8.58
CA LEU A 99 -8.20 -7.37 -8.54
C LEU A 99 -9.05 -8.64 -8.64
N MET A 100 -10.29 -8.61 -8.15
CA MET A 100 -11.27 -9.70 -8.34
C MET A 100 -11.66 -9.90 -9.82
N GLN A 101 -11.42 -8.94 -10.72
CA GLN A 101 -11.71 -9.08 -12.15
C GLN A 101 -10.60 -9.80 -12.95
N VAL A 102 -9.41 -9.99 -12.37
CA VAL A 102 -8.28 -10.67 -13.03
C VAL A 102 -8.66 -12.13 -13.30
N GLU A 103 -8.60 -12.60 -14.54
CA GLU A 103 -8.89 -14.00 -14.87
C GLU A 103 -7.63 -14.77 -15.25
N GLU A 104 -6.61 -14.09 -15.76
CA GLU A 104 -5.36 -14.76 -16.08
C GLU A 104 -4.57 -15.11 -14.81
N PRO A 105 -3.81 -16.22 -14.80
CA PRO A 105 -3.01 -16.63 -13.65
C PRO A 105 -2.02 -15.55 -13.22
N ILE A 106 -1.87 -15.37 -11.90
CA ILE A 106 -0.82 -14.55 -11.30
C ILE A 106 0.20 -15.49 -10.67
N ASP A 107 1.48 -15.26 -10.94
CA ASP A 107 2.57 -16.09 -10.42
C ASP A 107 2.96 -15.70 -9.00
N ILE A 108 2.99 -14.38 -8.75
CA ILE A 108 3.40 -13.79 -7.47
C ILE A 108 2.37 -12.75 -7.06
N PHE A 109 1.87 -12.85 -5.83
CA PHE A 109 1.02 -11.82 -5.25
C PHE A 109 1.65 -11.21 -4.01
N LEU A 110 1.55 -9.88 -3.89
CA LEU A 110 2.08 -9.11 -2.79
C LEU A 110 0.95 -8.46 -2.01
N SER A 111 0.95 -8.60 -0.70
CA SER A 111 0.11 -7.79 0.20
C SER A 111 0.95 -7.26 1.35
N HIS A 112 0.59 -6.13 1.95
CA HIS A 112 1.25 -5.74 3.19
C HIS A 112 0.77 -6.61 4.35
N ASP A 113 -0.55 -6.63 4.57
CA ASP A 113 -1.19 -7.45 5.58
C ASP A 113 -1.29 -8.92 5.17
N TRP A 114 -1.36 -9.78 6.18
CA TRP A 114 -1.54 -11.21 5.97
C TRP A 114 -2.99 -11.52 5.60
N PRO A 115 -3.26 -12.49 4.73
CA PRO A 115 -4.59 -13.06 4.59
C PRO A 115 -5.10 -13.62 5.92
N VAL A 116 -6.32 -13.27 6.32
CA VAL A 116 -6.96 -13.90 7.49
C VAL A 116 -7.00 -15.42 7.33
N GLY A 117 -6.68 -16.16 8.41
CA GLY A 117 -6.68 -17.62 8.43
C GLY A 117 -5.40 -18.27 7.90
N ILE A 118 -4.44 -17.49 7.39
CA ILE A 118 -3.17 -18.05 6.88
C ILE A 118 -2.37 -18.79 7.95
N THR A 119 -2.59 -18.47 9.22
CA THR A 119 -1.94 -19.12 10.36
C THR A 119 -2.31 -20.59 10.48
N ASP A 120 -3.49 -20.99 10.04
CA ASP A 120 -3.95 -22.39 10.06
C ASP A 120 -3.15 -23.26 9.08
N CYS A 121 -2.59 -22.64 8.04
CA CYS A 121 -1.80 -23.27 7.01
C CYS A 121 -0.29 -23.35 7.38
N GLY A 122 0.09 -22.97 8.60
CA GLY A 122 1.47 -22.97 9.09
C GLY A 122 1.59 -23.34 10.56
N ASP A 123 2.79 -23.13 11.14
CA ASP A 123 3.06 -23.43 12.55
C ASP A 123 2.59 -22.28 13.46
N TRP A 124 1.27 -22.16 13.64
CA TRP A 124 0.67 -21.13 14.49
C TRP A 124 1.11 -21.25 15.96
N LYS A 125 1.41 -22.46 16.44
CA LYS A 125 1.88 -22.69 17.82
C LYS A 125 3.23 -22.02 18.04
N LYS A 126 4.13 -22.10 17.06
CA LYS A 126 5.39 -21.37 17.10
C LYS A 126 5.17 -19.86 17.02
N LEU A 127 4.27 -19.40 16.14
CA LEU A 127 3.94 -17.97 16.03
C LEU A 127 3.50 -17.40 17.38
N VAL A 128 2.56 -18.07 18.06
CA VAL A 128 2.04 -17.62 19.38
C VAL A 128 3.10 -17.76 20.48
N ARG A 129 3.95 -18.78 20.44
CA ARG A 129 5.08 -18.87 21.39
C ARG A 129 6.03 -17.69 21.25
N ASP A 130 6.31 -17.26 20.01
CA ASP A 130 7.22 -16.15 19.73
C ASP A 130 6.51 -14.79 19.97
N LYS A 131 5.19 -14.71 19.73
CA LYS A 131 4.36 -13.50 19.86
C LYS A 131 3.01 -13.84 20.53
N PRO A 132 2.96 -13.95 21.88
CA PRO A 132 1.79 -14.45 22.60
C PRO A 132 0.51 -13.62 22.43
N PHE A 133 0.63 -12.32 22.17
CA PHE A 133 -0.52 -11.42 21.98
C PHE A 133 -1.38 -11.78 20.76
N PHE A 134 -0.83 -12.50 19.77
CA PHE A 134 -1.60 -12.99 18.63
C PHE A 134 -2.49 -14.19 18.96
N GLU A 135 -2.38 -14.81 20.14
CA GLU A 135 -3.11 -16.05 20.46
C GLU A 135 -4.61 -15.90 20.27
N LYS A 136 -5.19 -14.82 20.81
CA LYS A 136 -6.63 -14.55 20.73
C LYS A 136 -7.06 -14.34 19.27
N GLU A 137 -6.36 -13.48 18.53
CA GLU A 137 -6.71 -13.17 17.15
C GLU A 137 -6.54 -14.36 16.19
N VAL A 138 -5.54 -15.22 16.45
CA VAL A 138 -5.34 -16.47 15.70
C VAL A 138 -6.50 -17.42 15.98
N GLN A 139 -6.89 -17.61 17.24
CA GLN A 139 -7.99 -18.49 17.62
C GLN A 139 -9.35 -17.99 17.10
N GLU A 140 -9.58 -16.68 17.12
CA GLU A 140 -10.81 -16.04 16.62
C GLU A 140 -10.81 -15.83 15.10
N ARG A 141 -9.71 -16.16 14.40
CA ARG A 141 -9.51 -15.93 12.96
C ARG A 141 -9.73 -14.46 12.56
N ASN A 142 -9.20 -13.55 13.37
CA ASN A 142 -9.27 -12.10 13.14
C ASN A 142 -7.90 -11.48 12.76
N LEU A 143 -6.80 -12.23 12.90
CA LEU A 143 -5.46 -11.74 12.54
C LEU A 143 -5.34 -11.54 11.02
N GLY A 144 -5.20 -10.29 10.58
CA GLY A 144 -4.92 -9.91 9.19
C GLY A 144 -6.10 -9.34 8.40
N SER A 145 -5.99 -9.40 7.07
CA SER A 145 -6.88 -8.77 6.10
C SER A 145 -7.88 -9.76 5.48
N LYS A 146 -9.17 -9.51 5.71
CA LYS A 146 -10.27 -10.27 5.09
C LYS A 146 -10.27 -10.13 3.55
N PRO A 147 -10.08 -8.94 2.97
CA PRO A 147 -9.99 -8.81 1.52
C PRO A 147 -8.78 -9.52 0.91
N ALA A 148 -7.64 -9.57 1.62
CA ALA A 148 -6.49 -10.36 1.17
C ALA A 148 -6.80 -11.86 1.13
N ALA A 149 -7.56 -12.39 2.10
CA ALA A 149 -8.04 -13.77 2.08
C ALA A 149 -8.96 -14.07 0.88
N GLN A 150 -9.89 -13.16 0.56
CA GLN A 150 -10.75 -13.29 -0.62
C GLN A 150 -9.94 -13.34 -1.92
N LEU A 151 -8.91 -12.48 -2.03
CA LEU A 151 -8.02 -12.47 -3.18
C LEU A 151 -7.16 -13.72 -3.26
N LEU A 152 -6.66 -14.24 -2.13
CA LEU A 152 -5.90 -15.49 -2.09
C LEU A 152 -6.73 -16.67 -2.57
N GLU A 153 -7.98 -16.79 -2.10
CA GLU A 153 -8.92 -17.83 -2.50
C GLU A 153 -9.27 -17.76 -4.00
N LYS A 154 -9.45 -16.54 -4.52
CA LYS A 154 -9.81 -16.33 -5.92
C LYS A 154 -8.64 -16.46 -6.90
N LEU A 155 -7.48 -15.90 -6.57
CA LEU A 155 -6.34 -15.79 -7.49
C LEU A 155 -5.41 -17.01 -7.44
N LYS A 156 -5.33 -17.67 -6.27
CA LYS A 156 -4.54 -18.89 -6.03
C LYS A 156 -3.12 -18.84 -6.61
N PRO A 157 -2.35 -17.75 -6.40
CA PRO A 157 -1.02 -17.64 -6.99
C PRO A 157 -0.08 -18.69 -6.40
N PRO A 158 0.89 -19.24 -7.14
CA PRO A 158 1.90 -20.14 -6.58
C PRO A 158 2.70 -19.53 -5.42
N TYR A 159 2.85 -18.20 -5.40
CA TYR A 159 3.54 -17.47 -4.34
C TYR A 159 2.74 -16.28 -3.82
N TRP A 160 2.66 -16.16 -2.49
CA TRP A 160 2.08 -15.00 -1.81
C TRP A 160 3.05 -14.46 -0.76
N PHE A 161 3.39 -13.18 -0.84
CA PHE A 161 4.31 -12.53 0.09
C PHE A 161 3.61 -11.44 0.90
N SER A 162 3.88 -11.43 2.21
CA SER A 162 3.35 -10.43 3.13
C SER A 162 4.38 -9.88 4.11
N ALA A 163 4.02 -8.84 4.86
CA ALA A 163 4.85 -8.19 5.86
C ALA A 163 4.01 -7.81 7.09
N HIS A 164 4.09 -6.56 7.55
CA HIS A 164 3.32 -5.96 8.65
C HIS A 164 3.57 -6.53 10.05
N LEU A 165 3.34 -7.82 10.28
CA LEU A 165 3.30 -8.42 11.62
C LEU A 165 4.69 -8.63 12.25
N HIS A 166 5.75 -8.03 11.68
CA HIS A 166 7.12 -8.02 12.20
C HIS A 166 7.60 -9.39 12.71
N CYS A 167 7.40 -10.42 11.89
CA CYS A 167 7.90 -11.77 12.12
C CYS A 167 7.97 -12.56 10.82
N LYS A 168 8.87 -13.54 10.77
CA LYS A 168 8.90 -14.50 9.67
C LYS A 168 7.88 -15.60 9.92
N PHE A 169 7.01 -15.84 8.95
CA PHE A 169 6.05 -16.94 8.97
C PHE A 169 5.94 -17.56 7.59
N ALA A 170 5.86 -18.89 7.54
CA ALA A 170 5.72 -19.63 6.30
C ALA A 170 4.54 -20.58 6.43
N ALA A 171 3.74 -20.66 5.37
CA ALA A 171 2.56 -21.50 5.31
C ALA A 171 2.37 -22.08 3.90
N LEU A 172 1.68 -23.21 3.84
CA LEU A 172 1.30 -23.86 2.59
C LEU A 172 -0.22 -23.92 2.51
N VAL A 173 -0.79 -23.15 1.59
CA VAL A 173 -2.24 -23.10 1.38
C VAL A 173 -2.59 -24.09 0.30
N GLN A 174 -3.38 -25.10 0.63
CA GLN A 174 -3.92 -26.07 -0.32
C GLN A 174 -5.30 -25.60 -0.78
N HIS A 175 -5.48 -25.39 -2.07
CA HIS A 175 -6.76 -24.96 -2.65
C HIS A 175 -7.58 -26.18 -3.04
N GLU A 176 -8.75 -26.37 -2.41
CA GLU A 176 -9.53 -27.61 -2.54
C GLU A 176 -10.08 -27.86 -3.95
N GLU A 177 -10.43 -26.81 -4.69
CA GLU A 177 -11.09 -26.94 -6.01
C GLU A 177 -10.20 -27.53 -7.11
N ASP A 178 -8.92 -27.17 -7.14
CA ASP A 178 -7.98 -27.52 -8.21
C ASP A 178 -6.71 -28.23 -7.71
N GLY A 179 -6.55 -28.37 -6.39
CA GLY A 179 -5.38 -28.97 -5.75
C GLY A 179 -4.12 -28.12 -5.90
N SER A 180 -4.23 -26.88 -6.38
CA SER A 180 -3.10 -25.95 -6.45
C SER A 180 -2.62 -25.58 -5.05
N VAL A 181 -1.36 -25.15 -4.96
CA VAL A 181 -0.73 -24.81 -3.68
C VAL A 181 -0.13 -23.41 -3.77
N THR A 182 -0.46 -22.56 -2.81
CA THR A 182 0.21 -21.27 -2.62
C THR A 182 1.27 -21.39 -1.52
N ASN A 183 2.50 -21.04 -1.87
CA ASN A 183 3.60 -20.85 -0.93
C ASN A 183 3.50 -19.46 -0.31
N PHE A 184 3.05 -19.39 0.94
CA PHE A 184 2.98 -18.14 1.68
C PHE A 184 4.26 -17.89 2.46
N LEU A 185 4.77 -16.67 2.38
CA LEU A 185 5.89 -16.22 3.20
C LEU A 185 5.67 -14.77 3.65
N ALA A 186 5.69 -14.58 4.97
CA ALA A 186 5.82 -13.27 5.59
C ALA A 186 7.23 -13.03 6.10
N LEU A 187 7.70 -11.79 6.01
CA LEU A 187 9.02 -11.37 6.46
C LEU A 187 8.95 -10.28 7.55
N ASP A 188 10.03 -10.18 8.30
CA ASP A 188 10.18 -9.21 9.39
C ASP A 188 10.59 -7.81 8.87
N LYS A 189 10.57 -6.80 9.75
CA LYS A 189 11.06 -5.44 9.44
C LYS A 189 12.57 -5.47 9.25
N CYS A 190 13.08 -4.61 8.37
CA CYS A 190 14.51 -4.44 8.05
C CYS A 190 15.31 -3.86 9.24
N GLN A 191 15.46 -4.64 10.30
CA GLN A 191 16.16 -4.30 11.53
C GLN A 191 17.30 -5.31 11.82
N PRO A 192 18.33 -4.89 12.56
CA PRO A 192 19.43 -5.78 12.94
C PRO A 192 18.95 -7.07 13.62
N GLY A 193 19.51 -8.21 13.21
CA GLY A 193 19.21 -9.52 13.79
C GLY A 193 17.85 -10.13 13.40
N ARG A 194 17.07 -9.47 12.54
CA ARG A 194 15.72 -9.93 12.13
C ARG A 194 15.71 -10.65 10.79
N LYS A 195 14.69 -11.46 10.57
CA LYS A 195 14.52 -12.29 9.36
C LYS A 195 13.73 -11.54 8.28
N PHE A 196 14.30 -10.43 7.80
CA PHE A 196 13.63 -9.51 6.87
C PHE A 196 13.90 -9.79 5.38
N LEU A 197 14.88 -10.65 5.06
CA LEU A 197 15.28 -10.94 3.68
C LEU A 197 15.27 -12.45 3.44
N GLN A 198 14.69 -12.85 2.32
CA GLN A 198 14.79 -14.20 1.78
C GLN A 198 14.95 -14.10 0.26
N VAL A 199 15.89 -14.88 -0.28
CA VAL A 199 16.07 -15.05 -1.72
C VAL A 199 15.35 -16.34 -2.12
N ILE A 200 14.58 -16.26 -3.19
CA ILE A 200 13.84 -17.39 -3.77
C ILE A 200 14.16 -17.47 -5.26
N GLU A 201 14.15 -18.68 -5.79
CA GLU A 201 14.28 -18.94 -7.21
C GLU A 201 12.91 -19.34 -7.75
N ILE A 202 12.45 -18.61 -8.77
CA ILE A 202 11.17 -18.86 -9.44
C ILE A 202 11.49 -19.13 -10.90
N GLU A 203 11.05 -20.29 -11.39
CA GLU A 203 11.22 -20.67 -12.79
C GLU A 203 10.35 -19.77 -13.67
N SER A 204 10.91 -19.28 -14.78
CA SER A 204 10.19 -18.47 -15.75
C SER A 204 10.77 -18.66 -17.14
N GLU A 205 9.90 -18.65 -18.13
CA GLU A 205 10.29 -18.64 -19.53
C GLU A 205 11.10 -17.38 -19.87
N PRO A 206 12.02 -17.42 -20.85
CA PRO A 206 12.79 -16.25 -21.26
C PRO A 206 11.90 -15.09 -21.68
N GLY A 207 12.17 -13.90 -21.14
CA GLY A 207 11.43 -12.69 -21.46
C GLY A 207 12.27 -11.44 -21.20
N PRO A 208 11.75 -10.26 -21.54
CA PRO A 208 12.43 -9.01 -21.23
C PRO A 208 12.51 -8.84 -19.70
N TYR A 209 13.72 -8.79 -19.15
CA TYR A 209 13.97 -8.57 -17.72
C TYR A 209 13.81 -7.10 -17.34
N GLU A 210 12.66 -6.53 -17.69
CA GLU A 210 12.21 -5.19 -17.34
C GLU A 210 10.72 -5.24 -16.95
N ILE A 211 10.28 -4.26 -16.17
CA ILE A 211 8.86 -4.12 -15.84
C ILE A 211 8.09 -3.77 -17.10
N GLN A 212 6.97 -4.44 -17.33
CA GLN A 212 6.02 -4.17 -18.41
C GLN A 212 4.61 -4.05 -17.84
N TYR A 213 3.79 -3.21 -18.47
CA TYR A 213 2.37 -3.16 -18.18
C TYR A 213 1.70 -4.50 -18.53
N ASP A 214 0.79 -4.91 -17.65
CA ASP A 214 -0.05 -6.07 -17.87
C ASP A 214 -1.29 -5.67 -18.69
N GLU A 215 -1.59 -6.42 -19.76
CA GLU A 215 -2.69 -6.12 -20.68
C GLU A 215 -4.05 -6.16 -19.98
N GLU A 216 -4.30 -7.20 -19.18
CA GLU A 216 -5.56 -7.38 -18.45
C GLU A 216 -5.72 -6.29 -17.39
N TRP A 217 -4.66 -5.96 -16.66
CA TRP A 217 -4.75 -4.90 -15.65
C TRP A 217 -5.01 -3.51 -16.24
N LEU A 218 -4.45 -3.20 -17.41
CA LEU A 218 -4.76 -1.95 -18.10
C LEU A 218 -6.22 -1.93 -18.59
N GLU A 219 -6.76 -3.06 -19.04
CA GLU A 219 -8.18 -3.19 -19.41
C GLU A 219 -9.09 -2.97 -18.20
N ILE A 220 -8.84 -3.67 -17.09
CA ILE A 220 -9.56 -3.49 -15.83
C ILE A 220 -9.48 -2.02 -15.38
N THR A 221 -8.29 -1.42 -15.44
CA THR A 221 -8.10 -0.01 -15.08
C THR A 221 -8.93 0.92 -15.97
N ARG A 222 -8.97 0.70 -17.29
CA ARG A 222 -9.77 1.50 -18.21
C ARG A 222 -11.27 1.36 -17.96
N ARG A 223 -11.77 0.15 -17.70
CA ARG A 223 -13.21 -0.09 -17.45
C ARG A 223 -13.69 0.50 -16.14
N PHE A 224 -12.88 0.45 -15.09
CA PHE A 224 -13.28 0.88 -13.76
C PHE A 224 -12.97 2.36 -13.47
N ASN A 225 -12.28 3.07 -14.38
CA ASN A 225 -11.90 4.46 -14.15
C ASN A 225 -13.11 5.38 -13.93
N SER A 226 -14.20 5.19 -14.67
CA SER A 226 -15.45 5.98 -14.49
C SER A 226 -16.09 5.80 -13.12
N ASN A 227 -15.80 4.69 -12.44
CA ASN A 227 -16.39 4.30 -11.16
C ASN A 227 -15.45 4.59 -9.99
N PHE A 228 -14.34 5.31 -10.22
CA PHE A 228 -13.37 5.66 -9.19
C PHE A 228 -14.06 6.41 -8.04
N PRO A 229 -14.12 5.85 -6.82
CA PRO A 229 -14.82 6.48 -5.71
C PRO A 229 -13.94 7.57 -5.07
N LEU A 230 -14.22 8.83 -5.36
CA LEU A 230 -13.45 9.98 -4.84
C LEU A 230 -14.03 10.58 -3.54
N THR A 231 -15.06 9.96 -2.96
CA THR A 231 -15.79 10.48 -1.79
C THR A 231 -15.83 9.43 -0.68
N ASN A 232 -16.33 9.78 0.51
CA ASN A 232 -16.50 8.81 1.62
C ASN A 232 -17.58 7.76 1.33
N ARG A 233 -18.30 7.85 0.20
CA ARG A 233 -19.33 6.89 -0.20
C ARG A 233 -18.69 5.65 -0.81
N SER A 234 -19.41 4.54 -0.75
CA SER A 234 -19.03 3.30 -1.41
C SER A 234 -18.97 3.45 -2.93
N ALA A 235 -18.13 2.61 -3.54
CA ALA A 235 -18.01 2.54 -4.97
C ALA A 235 -19.31 2.01 -5.59
N ASN A 236 -19.71 2.62 -6.71
CA ASN A 236 -20.85 2.14 -7.47
C ASN A 236 -20.36 1.23 -8.61
N PHE A 237 -20.53 -0.07 -8.43
CA PHE A 237 -20.10 -1.10 -9.40
C PHE A 237 -21.11 -1.37 -10.51
N TRP A 238 -22.32 -0.80 -10.45
CA TRP A 238 -23.42 -1.11 -11.37
C TRP A 238 -23.26 -0.51 -12.77
N ASN A 239 -22.34 0.45 -12.96
CA ASN A 239 -22.21 1.26 -14.17
C ASN A 239 -20.87 1.04 -14.89
N VAL A 240 -20.47 -0.21 -15.12
CA VAL A 240 -19.31 -0.50 -16.00
C VAL A 240 -19.83 -0.58 -17.44
N HIS A 241 -19.69 0.51 -18.18
CA HIS A 241 -20.27 0.66 -19.52
C HIS A 241 -19.43 0.04 -20.64
N LEU A 242 -18.15 -0.22 -20.39
CA LEU A 242 -17.23 -0.75 -21.39
C LEU A 242 -17.25 -2.28 -21.40
N ASP A 243 -17.53 -2.83 -22.58
CA ASP A 243 -17.42 -4.27 -22.84
C ASP A 243 -15.98 -4.74 -22.58
N LYS A 244 -15.86 -5.87 -21.87
CA LYS A 244 -14.58 -6.45 -21.46
C LYS A 244 -13.69 -6.74 -22.66
N GLN A 245 -14.24 -7.44 -23.66
CA GLN A 245 -13.47 -7.97 -24.77
C GLN A 245 -13.04 -6.86 -25.73
N ASP A 246 -13.92 -5.90 -25.99
CA ASP A 246 -13.61 -4.73 -26.81
C ASP A 246 -12.54 -3.85 -26.15
N CYS A 247 -12.65 -3.60 -24.84
CA CYS A 247 -11.66 -2.86 -24.07
C CYS A 247 -10.29 -3.56 -24.11
N ARG A 248 -10.29 -4.89 -23.91
CA ARG A 248 -9.07 -5.70 -23.93
C ARG A 248 -8.38 -5.67 -25.29
N GLN A 249 -9.13 -5.82 -26.37
CA GLN A 249 -8.59 -5.71 -27.72
C GLN A 249 -8.05 -4.32 -28.00
N TRP A 250 -8.72 -3.27 -27.53
CA TRP A 250 -8.25 -1.90 -27.64
C TRP A 250 -6.90 -1.72 -26.93
N VAL A 251 -6.77 -2.19 -25.68
CA VAL A 251 -5.52 -2.12 -24.91
C VAL A 251 -4.40 -2.87 -25.61
N ARG A 252 -4.67 -4.10 -26.09
CA ARG A 252 -3.70 -4.90 -26.83
C ARG A 252 -3.14 -4.17 -28.06
N ARG A 253 -4.00 -3.57 -28.89
CA ARG A 253 -3.57 -2.82 -30.08
C ARG A 253 -2.68 -1.64 -29.70
N ASN A 254 -3.02 -0.91 -28.64
CA ASN A 254 -2.25 0.24 -28.18
C ASN A 254 -0.89 -0.18 -27.58
N LEU A 255 -0.84 -1.29 -26.83
CA LEU A 255 0.42 -1.86 -26.34
C LEU A 255 1.30 -2.35 -27.49
N GLN A 256 0.74 -2.94 -28.53
CA GLN A 256 1.50 -3.35 -29.73
C GLN A 256 2.09 -2.15 -30.49
N ALA A 257 1.38 -1.02 -30.53
CA ALA A 257 1.84 0.18 -31.22
C ALA A 257 2.89 0.98 -30.43
N ARG A 258 2.71 1.12 -29.11
CA ARG A 258 3.55 1.97 -28.24
C ARG A 258 4.61 1.20 -27.44
N GLY A 259 4.43 -0.11 -27.26
CA GLY A 259 5.23 -0.96 -26.38
C GLY A 259 4.68 -1.01 -24.94
N ALA A 260 5.02 -2.08 -24.23
CA ALA A 260 4.48 -2.36 -22.89
C ALA A 260 5.28 -1.75 -21.73
N ARG A 261 6.48 -1.21 -21.97
CA ARG A 261 7.33 -0.63 -20.92
C ARG A 261 6.68 0.59 -20.23
N PRO A 262 6.67 0.71 -18.90
CA PRO A 262 6.14 1.89 -18.22
C PRO A 262 6.77 3.20 -18.68
N PHE A 263 6.07 4.32 -18.51
CA PHE A 263 6.64 5.65 -18.76
C PHE A 263 7.87 5.89 -17.88
N GLU A 264 8.84 6.65 -18.39
CA GLU A 264 10.12 6.88 -17.73
C GLU A 264 9.96 7.62 -16.39
N PHE A 265 10.91 7.37 -15.48
CA PHE A 265 10.94 8.05 -14.19
C PHE A 265 11.03 9.58 -14.38
N THR A 266 10.13 10.30 -13.72
CA THR A 266 10.18 11.76 -13.59
C THR A 266 10.25 12.11 -12.12
N GLN A 267 11.24 12.91 -11.73
CA GLN A 267 11.42 13.36 -10.36
C GLN A 267 10.32 14.36 -9.98
N THR A 268 9.47 13.99 -9.03
CA THR A 268 8.35 14.83 -8.56
C THR A 268 8.63 15.50 -7.21
N ALA A 269 9.72 15.12 -6.53
CA ALA A 269 10.15 15.70 -5.26
C ALA A 269 11.68 15.70 -5.18
N PRO A 270 12.31 16.68 -4.51
CA PRO A 270 13.74 16.67 -4.29
C PRO A 270 14.15 15.50 -3.38
N PRO A 271 15.32 14.87 -3.59
CA PRO A 271 15.89 13.93 -2.66
C PRO A 271 16.10 14.58 -1.29
N TYR A 272 15.98 13.79 -0.24
CA TYR A 272 16.35 14.23 1.10
C TYR A 272 17.82 14.70 1.12
N ASN A 273 18.06 15.87 1.69
CA ASN A 273 19.41 16.39 1.91
C ASN A 273 19.57 16.77 3.39
N PRO A 274 20.36 16.02 4.17
CA PRO A 274 20.54 16.28 5.61
C PRO A 274 21.24 17.63 5.90
N SER A 275 21.90 18.23 4.91
CA SER A 275 22.56 19.53 5.04
C SER A 275 21.62 20.73 4.83
N ASN A 276 20.42 20.50 4.31
CA ASN A 276 19.42 21.55 4.13
C ASN A 276 18.42 21.51 5.29
N SER A 277 18.43 22.52 6.16
CA SER A 277 17.28 22.77 7.03
C SER A 277 16.09 23.13 6.15
N VAL A 278 15.05 22.30 6.13
CA VAL A 278 13.84 22.54 5.33
C VAL A 278 13.31 23.93 5.64
N LEU A 279 13.39 24.86 4.68
CA LEU A 279 12.75 26.16 4.79
C LEU A 279 11.24 25.92 4.78
N SER A 280 10.66 25.94 5.97
CA SER A 280 9.21 25.88 6.17
C SER A 280 8.60 27.14 5.57
N GLY A 281 7.97 27.05 4.39
CA GLY A 281 7.34 28.23 3.79
C GLY A 281 6.79 28.10 2.37
N THR A 282 7.31 27.19 1.55
CA THR A 282 6.79 26.99 0.19
C THR A 282 6.34 25.55 0.02
N PHE A 283 5.04 25.31 0.23
CA PHE A 283 4.40 24.11 -0.25
C PHE A 283 4.54 24.11 -1.78
N PRO A 284 5.13 23.07 -2.39
CA PRO A 284 5.08 22.93 -3.84
C PRO A 284 3.62 23.02 -4.28
N GLU A 285 3.37 23.82 -5.30
CA GLU A 285 2.08 23.88 -5.96
C GLU A 285 1.64 22.44 -6.28
N TYR A 286 0.40 22.10 -5.95
CA TYR A 286 -0.17 20.77 -6.21
C TYR A 286 0.03 20.46 -7.68
N THR A 287 0.98 19.57 -8.00
CA THR A 287 1.32 19.24 -9.38
C THR A 287 0.92 17.79 -9.61
N ARG A 288 0.16 17.55 -10.67
CA ARG A 288 -0.19 16.20 -11.11
C ARG A 288 1.08 15.38 -11.33
N ASN A 289 0.99 14.07 -11.11
CA ASN A 289 2.11 13.19 -11.38
C ASN A 289 2.26 12.99 -12.90
N PRO A 290 3.38 13.38 -13.53
CA PRO A 290 3.55 13.28 -14.98
C PRO A 290 3.49 11.86 -15.53
N GLN A 291 3.89 10.86 -14.73
CA GLN A 291 3.80 9.45 -15.10
C GLN A 291 2.34 8.98 -15.09
N THR A 292 1.56 9.39 -14.09
CA THR A 292 0.11 9.14 -14.04
C THR A 292 -0.60 9.82 -15.20
N GLU A 293 -0.27 11.08 -15.51
CA GLU A 293 -0.83 11.78 -16.67
C GLU A 293 -0.53 11.06 -17.99
N SER A 294 0.72 10.64 -18.17
CA SER A 294 1.12 9.89 -19.37
C SER A 294 0.37 8.56 -19.50
N LEU A 295 0.19 7.85 -18.38
CA LEU A 295 -0.60 6.61 -18.35
C LEU A 295 -2.06 6.84 -18.70
N LEU A 296 -2.70 7.83 -18.08
CA LEU A 296 -4.10 8.12 -18.34
C LEU A 296 -4.33 8.66 -19.75
N GLN A 297 -3.41 9.49 -20.27
CA GLN A 297 -3.44 9.92 -21.67
C GLN A 297 -3.31 8.73 -22.63
N PHE A 298 -2.39 7.80 -22.35
CA PHE A 298 -2.24 6.57 -23.14
C PHE A 298 -3.49 5.69 -23.09
N LEU A 299 -4.21 5.67 -21.98
CA LEU A 299 -5.47 4.94 -21.84
C LEU A 299 -6.70 5.74 -22.27
N GLU A 300 -6.55 6.97 -22.79
CA GLU A 300 -7.65 7.89 -23.12
C GLU A 300 -8.62 8.13 -21.95
N LEU A 301 -8.09 8.21 -20.73
CA LEU A 301 -8.84 8.38 -19.49
C LEU A 301 -8.71 9.80 -18.91
N PRO A 302 -9.77 10.32 -18.28
CA PRO A 302 -9.68 11.57 -17.53
C PRO A 302 -8.84 11.41 -16.27
N TYR A 303 -8.11 12.46 -15.89
CA TYR A 303 -7.41 12.56 -14.61
C TYR A 303 -8.40 12.92 -13.50
N LEU A 304 -8.85 11.93 -12.72
CA LEU A 304 -9.94 12.10 -11.75
C LEU A 304 -9.48 12.57 -10.36
N LEU A 305 -8.18 12.46 -10.03
CA LEU A 305 -7.68 12.75 -8.68
C LEU A 305 -7.76 14.25 -8.31
N ASP A 306 -7.95 15.12 -9.31
CA ASP A 306 -8.18 16.55 -9.15
C ASP A 306 -9.60 16.92 -8.73
N ASN A 307 -10.58 16.05 -8.98
CA ASN A 307 -11.99 16.39 -8.78
C ASN A 307 -12.32 16.45 -7.29
N THR A 308 -12.27 17.65 -6.74
CA THR A 308 -12.84 18.00 -5.43
C THR A 308 -14.35 18.19 -5.57
N SER A 309 -15.12 17.11 -5.59
CA SER A 309 -16.58 17.24 -5.45
C SER A 309 -16.90 17.60 -3.99
N GLU A 310 -17.10 18.90 -3.75
CA GLU A 310 -17.74 19.57 -2.60
C GLU A 310 -17.53 18.96 -1.21
N SER A 311 -16.37 19.23 -0.59
CA SER A 311 -16.31 19.32 0.87
C SER A 311 -16.87 20.69 1.28
N SER A 312 -17.96 20.69 2.04
CA SER A 312 -18.66 21.83 2.60
C SER A 312 -17.77 23.04 2.92
N GLN A 313 -18.20 24.22 2.45
CA GLN A 313 -17.61 25.49 2.83
C GLN A 313 -17.60 25.64 4.36
N VAL A 314 -16.41 25.62 4.96
CA VAL A 314 -16.20 26.18 6.29
C VAL A 314 -15.32 27.43 6.12
N PRO A 315 -15.74 28.62 6.57
CA PRO A 315 -14.96 29.84 6.41
C PRO A 315 -13.63 29.72 7.17
N ARG A 316 -12.51 29.97 6.46
CA ARG A 316 -11.19 30.13 7.08
C ARG A 316 -11.21 31.34 8.02
N SER A 317 -11.17 31.10 9.33
CA SER A 317 -10.70 32.08 10.29
C SER A 317 -9.25 31.73 10.71
N PRO A 318 -8.33 32.70 10.73
CA PRO A 318 -6.97 32.45 11.20
C PRO A 318 -6.93 32.52 12.73
N LEU A 319 -6.52 31.43 13.39
CA LEU A 319 -6.22 31.41 14.83
C LEU A 319 -4.70 31.44 15.08
N PRO A 320 -4.24 32.00 16.22
CA PRO A 320 -2.90 32.55 16.37
C PRO A 320 -1.86 31.55 16.90
N LEU A 321 -0.59 31.88 16.65
CA LEU A 321 0.60 31.22 17.20
C LEU A 321 0.49 30.99 18.73
N ILE A 322 0.69 29.75 19.16
CA ILE A 322 1.04 29.43 20.55
C ILE A 322 2.41 28.74 20.60
N ARG A 323 3.10 29.11 21.67
CA ARG A 323 4.51 29.10 22.02
C ARG A 323 5.02 27.71 22.41
N THR A 324 6.28 27.46 22.07
CA THR A 324 7.15 26.36 22.52
C THR A 324 7.03 25.99 24.01
N GLY A 325 6.86 24.69 24.27
CA GLY A 325 7.03 23.99 25.54
C GLY A 325 7.87 22.71 25.35
N SER A 326 8.55 22.27 26.41
CA SER A 326 9.79 21.50 26.47
C SER A 326 9.83 20.09 25.88
N LEU A 327 11.06 19.74 25.46
CA LEU A 327 11.58 18.44 25.06
C LEU A 327 11.28 17.32 26.07
N GLU A 328 10.58 16.28 25.61
CA GLU A 328 10.77 14.92 26.10
C GLU A 328 10.92 13.97 24.90
N ASP A 329 11.95 13.14 25.03
CA ASP A 329 12.53 12.16 24.11
C ASP A 329 11.48 11.12 23.67
N ASN A 330 11.09 11.09 22.39
CA ASN A 330 10.19 10.08 21.82
C ASN A 330 10.53 9.76 20.37
N SER A 331 10.60 8.45 20.08
CA SER A 331 11.11 7.78 18.90
C SER A 331 10.53 8.25 17.55
N GLU A 332 11.37 8.13 16.52
CA GLU A 332 11.19 8.65 15.16
C GLU A 332 10.36 7.80 14.21
N ASP A 333 9.20 7.30 14.63
CA ASP A 333 8.32 6.54 13.74
C ASP A 333 7.07 7.37 13.33
N ILE A 334 6.62 7.24 12.08
CA ILE A 334 5.18 7.32 11.79
C ILE A 334 4.56 6.29 12.73
N PRO A 335 3.54 6.61 13.55
CA PRO A 335 2.94 5.61 14.41
C PRO A 335 2.28 4.55 13.52
N ILE A 336 3.06 3.52 13.17
CA ILE A 336 2.62 2.19 12.76
C ILE A 336 2.76 1.25 13.97
N ASP A 337 3.01 1.83 15.16
CA ASP A 337 2.73 1.13 16.39
C ASP A 337 1.22 1.16 16.54
N ASP A 338 0.66 -0.05 16.46
CA ASP A 338 -0.61 -0.46 17.02
C ASP A 338 -0.64 0.01 18.49
N VAL A 339 -0.91 1.30 18.72
CA VAL A 339 -1.75 1.64 19.85
C VAL A 339 -3.08 1.01 19.51
N ASP A 340 -3.33 -0.13 20.15
CA ASP A 340 -4.65 -0.69 20.37
C ASP A 340 -5.67 0.45 20.30
N ASP A 341 -6.69 0.29 19.47
CA ASP A 341 -7.77 1.24 19.28
C ASP A 341 -8.42 1.60 20.62
N VAL A 342 -7.81 2.52 21.39
CA VAL A 342 -8.43 3.14 22.56
C VAL A 342 -9.62 3.98 22.09
N ASP A 343 -9.59 4.39 20.82
CA ASP A 343 -10.67 5.05 20.10
C ASP A 343 -11.85 4.10 19.80
N GLU A 344 -11.65 2.76 19.74
CA GLU A 344 -12.77 1.79 19.60
C GLU A 344 -13.68 1.80 20.85
N LEU A 345 -13.18 2.20 22.02
CA LEU A 345 -13.98 2.25 23.25
C LEU A 345 -14.65 3.60 23.48
N GLU A 346 -14.09 4.71 22.97
CA GLU A 346 -14.71 6.04 23.11
C GLU A 346 -15.87 6.25 22.12
N GLU A 347 -15.80 5.78 20.87
CA GLU A 347 -16.91 5.90 19.92
C GLU A 347 -18.10 4.98 20.25
N LEU A 348 -17.86 3.79 20.84
CA LEU A 348 -18.94 2.92 21.34
C LEU A 348 -19.72 3.53 22.52
N ALA A 349 -19.12 4.49 23.24
CA ALA A 349 -19.80 5.20 24.31
C ALA A 349 -20.74 6.30 23.79
N GLU A 350 -20.46 6.89 22.63
CA GLU A 350 -21.32 7.92 22.02
C GLU A 350 -22.57 7.30 21.37
N ASP A 351 -22.44 6.16 20.67
CA ASP A 351 -23.58 5.46 20.05
C ASP A 351 -24.54 4.82 21.09
N ALA A 352 -24.04 4.52 22.29
CA ALA A 352 -24.84 3.98 23.40
C ALA A 352 -25.61 5.05 24.19
N VAL A 353 -25.26 6.34 24.03
CA VAL A 353 -25.95 7.45 24.69
C VAL A 353 -27.13 7.95 23.85
N ASP A 354 -27.04 7.88 22.52
CA ASP A 354 -28.12 8.35 21.63
C ASP A 354 -29.33 7.39 21.57
N THR A 355 -29.14 6.11 21.93
CA THR A 355 -30.23 5.12 21.98
C THR A 355 -31.00 5.05 23.31
N LYS A 356 -30.62 5.86 24.32
CA LYS A 356 -31.30 5.89 25.64
C LYS A 356 -32.15 7.13 25.92
N THR A 357 -32.24 8.07 24.98
CA THR A 357 -33.01 9.32 25.18
C THR A 357 -34.33 9.38 24.39
N GLU A 358 -34.75 8.29 23.75
CA GLU A 358 -36.09 8.13 23.18
C GLU A 358 -36.79 6.92 23.82
N ASN A 359 -37.16 7.03 25.11
CA ASN A 359 -38.25 6.28 25.74
C ASN A 359 -38.41 6.71 27.21
N ILE A 360 -38.97 7.90 27.44
CA ILE A 360 -39.79 8.22 28.63
C ILE A 360 -40.98 9.06 28.18
#